data_AF-A0A653G514-F1
#
_entry.id   AF-A0A653G514-F1
#
_cell.length_a   1.000
_cell.length_b   1.000
_cell.length_c   1.000
_cell.angle_alpha   90.00
_cell.angle_beta   90.00
_cell.angle_gamma   90.00
#
_symmetry.space_group_name_H-M   'P 1'
#
loop_
_entity.id
_entity.type
_entity.pdbx_description
1 polymer ?
#
loop_
_entity_poly.entity_id
_entity_poly.type
_entity_poly.pdbx_seq_one_letter_code
_entity_poly.pdbx_strand_id
1 'polypeptide(L)'
;MFTIKNWFNRYALDTLNRLQDFNKIKTKAYYATITNDSRTSDILTEVKKRNKLFYELLNKQKVKGVFSSPPYVGQIDYHEQHAYAYDLFGFDRKDELEIGPLYKGQGIEAKNSYVKGISEVLLNCKKYLINNFDVFLVANDKYNLYPLIAEKSGMQIINKFKRPVLNRTERDKSPYSEIIFHLKSK
;
A
#
# COMPACT_ATOMS: atom_id res chain seq x y z
N MET A 1 29.05 -22.03 5.43
CA MET A 1 28.66 -21.72 4.04
C MET A 1 27.13 -21.59 4.00
N PHE A 2 26.59 -20.45 3.59
CA PHE A 2 25.14 -20.22 3.54
C PHE A 2 24.57 -20.85 2.26
N THR A 3 23.93 -22.01 2.37
CA THR A 3 23.24 -22.65 1.23
C THR A 3 21.83 -22.08 1.07
N ILE A 4 21.24 -22.21 -0.12
CA ILE A 4 19.83 -21.86 -0.37
C ILE A 4 18.91 -22.58 0.62
N LYS A 5 19.18 -23.86 0.90
CA LYS A 5 18.46 -24.66 1.89
C LYS A 5 18.52 -24.03 3.29
N ASN A 6 19.69 -23.55 3.72
CA ASN A 6 19.84 -22.91 5.02
C ASN A 6 19.01 -21.62 5.12
N TRP A 7 18.99 -20.81 4.06
CA TRP A 7 18.15 -19.60 4.01
C TRP A 7 16.67 -19.93 4.02
N PHE A 8 16.24 -20.86 3.17
CA PHE A 8 14.85 -21.29 3.10
C PHE A 8 14.36 -21.82 4.45
N ASN A 9 15.12 -22.72 5.08
CA ASN A 9 14.78 -23.25 6.41
C ASN A 9 14.71 -22.15 7.46
N ARG A 10 15.66 -21.19 7.46
CA ARG A 10 15.65 -20.07 8.39
C ARG A 10 14.39 -19.22 8.22
N TYR A 11 14.04 -18.82 7.00
CA TYR A 11 12.85 -18.01 6.74
C TYR A 11 11.56 -18.77 7.03
N ALA A 12 11.50 -20.07 6.74
CA ALA A 12 10.35 -20.89 7.05
C ALA A 12 10.15 -21.02 8.57
N LEU A 13 11.21 -21.32 9.33
CA LEU A 13 11.15 -21.43 10.79
C LEU A 13 10.81 -20.08 11.46
N ASP A 14 11.42 -18.98 11.00
CA ASP A 14 11.08 -17.63 11.48
C ASP A 14 9.61 -17.30 11.22
N THR A 15 9.10 -17.63 10.02
CA THR A 15 7.68 -17.45 9.67
C THR A 15 6.76 -18.23 10.61
N LEU A 16 7.09 -19.50 10.89
CA LEU A 16 6.31 -20.33 11.81
C LEU A 16 6.30 -19.75 13.23
N ASN A 17 7.45 -19.30 13.73
CA ASN A 17 7.55 -18.67 15.05
C ASN A 17 6.69 -17.39 15.12
N ARG A 18 6.74 -16.54 14.09
CA ARG A 18 5.91 -15.32 14.01
C ARG A 18 4.42 -15.64 13.97
N LEU A 19 4.00 -16.70 13.27
CA LEU A 19 2.61 -17.13 13.26
C LEU A 19 2.16 -17.63 14.63
N GLN A 20 3.03 -18.35 15.35
CA GLN A 20 2.76 -18.77 16.74
C GLN A 20 2.64 -17.57 17.67
N ASP A 21 3.53 -16.59 17.56
CA ASP A 21 3.48 -15.37 18.37
C ASP A 21 2.25 -14.52 18.04
N PHE A 22 1.94 -14.35 16.76
CA PHE A 22 0.71 -13.69 16.32
C PHE A 22 -0.53 -14.39 16.89
N ASN A 23 -0.55 -15.73 16.90
CA ASN A 23 -1.66 -16.49 17.46
C ASN A 23 -1.90 -16.23 18.96
N LYS A 24 -0.87 -15.84 19.72
CA LYS A 24 -0.99 -15.45 21.14
C LYS A 24 -1.59 -14.05 21.33
N ILE A 25 -1.37 -13.13 20.39
CA ILE A 25 -1.79 -11.73 20.49
C ILE A 25 -3.00 -11.39 19.61
N LYS A 26 -3.41 -12.28 18.71
CA LYS A 26 -4.55 -12.04 17.81
C LYS A 26 -5.81 -11.78 18.64
N THR A 27 -6.59 -10.81 18.20
CA THR A 27 -7.88 -10.48 18.82
C THR A 27 -9.03 -11.01 17.97
N LYS A 28 -10.26 -10.81 18.43
CA LYS A 28 -11.48 -11.10 17.65
C LYS A 28 -11.76 -10.04 16.57
N ALA A 29 -10.77 -9.22 16.20
CA ALA A 29 -10.92 -8.22 15.17
C ALA A 29 -11.19 -8.87 13.81
N TYR A 30 -12.14 -8.30 13.06
CA TYR A 30 -12.38 -8.71 11.69
C TYR A 30 -11.30 -8.16 10.76
N TYR A 31 -10.98 -8.92 9.73
CA TYR A 31 -10.07 -8.53 8.65
C TYR A 31 -10.50 -9.16 7.33
N ALA A 32 -10.06 -8.58 6.22
CA ALA A 32 -10.22 -9.14 4.89
C ALA A 32 -9.02 -8.76 4.02
N THR A 33 -8.50 -9.73 3.25
CA THR A 33 -7.50 -9.49 2.22
C THR A 33 -8.20 -9.41 0.86
N ILE A 34 -8.00 -8.31 0.17
CA ILE A 34 -8.65 -8.02 -1.12
C ILE A 34 -7.54 -7.91 -2.17
N THR A 35 -7.57 -8.80 -3.15
CA THR A 35 -6.60 -8.82 -4.25
C THR A 35 -7.26 -8.23 -5.49
N ASN A 36 -7.22 -6.91 -5.61
CA ASN A 36 -7.87 -6.18 -6.70
C ASN A 36 -7.19 -4.83 -6.94
N ASP A 37 -7.58 -4.14 -8.02
CA ASP A 37 -7.13 -2.77 -8.28
C ASP A 37 -7.83 -1.79 -7.34
N SER A 38 -7.06 -1.15 -6.46
CA SER A 38 -7.58 -0.21 -5.46
C SER A 38 -8.29 1.01 -6.08
N ARG A 39 -8.05 1.34 -7.35
CA ARG A 39 -8.76 2.43 -8.06
C ARG A 39 -10.23 2.12 -8.28
N THR A 40 -10.59 0.84 -8.42
CA THR A 40 -11.94 0.41 -8.85
C THR A 40 -12.59 -0.63 -7.94
N SER A 41 -11.83 -1.24 -7.02
CA SER A 41 -12.32 -2.30 -6.15
C SER A 41 -13.51 -1.87 -5.31
N ASP A 42 -14.57 -2.67 -5.31
CA ASP A 42 -15.68 -2.53 -4.38
C ASP A 42 -15.40 -3.27 -3.07
N ILE A 43 -14.90 -2.53 -2.07
CA ILE A 43 -14.49 -3.08 -0.77
C ILE A 43 -15.65 -3.80 -0.07
N LEU A 44 -16.88 -3.27 -0.15
CA LEU A 44 -18.02 -3.84 0.55
C LEU A 44 -18.41 -5.19 -0.05
N THR A 45 -18.45 -5.28 -1.38
CA THR A 45 -18.72 -6.54 -2.08
C THR A 45 -17.65 -7.60 -1.78
N GLU A 46 -16.37 -7.21 -1.82
CA GLU A 46 -15.26 -8.13 -1.52
C GLU A 46 -15.26 -8.60 -0.06
N VAL A 47 -15.59 -7.73 0.90
CA VAL A 47 -15.74 -8.13 2.30
C VAL A 47 -16.94 -9.05 2.49
N LYS A 48 -18.07 -8.78 1.83
CA LYS A 48 -19.30 -9.59 1.93
C LYS A 48 -19.08 -11.03 1.47
N LYS A 49 -18.30 -11.24 0.40
CA LYS A 49 -17.91 -12.58 -0.09
C LYS A 49 -17.14 -13.39 0.94
N ARG A 50 -16.45 -12.74 1.89
CA ARG A 50 -15.56 -13.37 2.87
C ARG A 50 -16.18 -13.52 4.25
N ASN A 51 -16.87 -12.48 4.72
CA ASN A 51 -17.44 -12.47 6.06
C ASN A 51 -18.65 -11.52 6.13
N LYS A 52 -19.85 -12.10 6.26
CA LYS A 52 -21.12 -11.35 6.33
C LYS A 52 -21.18 -10.42 7.55
N LEU A 53 -20.73 -10.87 8.73
CA LEU A 53 -20.74 -10.05 9.94
C LEU A 53 -19.80 -8.85 9.82
N PHE A 54 -18.62 -9.06 9.21
CA PHE A 54 -17.70 -7.95 8.97
C PHE A 54 -18.28 -6.97 7.95
N TYR A 55 -18.93 -7.46 6.89
CA TYR A 55 -19.61 -6.60 5.92
C TYR A 55 -20.69 -5.74 6.60
N GLU A 56 -21.54 -6.33 7.45
CA GLU A 56 -22.57 -5.58 8.19
C GLU A 56 -21.96 -4.51 9.09
N LEU A 57 -20.88 -4.86 9.80
CA LEU A 57 -20.13 -3.92 10.64
C LEU A 57 -19.53 -2.77 9.81
N LEU A 58 -18.84 -3.09 8.72
CA LEU A 58 -18.17 -2.12 7.85
C LEU A 58 -19.17 -1.21 7.15
N ASN A 59 -20.28 -1.76 6.67
CA ASN A 59 -21.34 -0.99 6.01
C ASN A 59 -22.00 0.00 6.98
N LYS A 60 -22.17 -0.41 8.26
CA LYS A 60 -22.77 0.44 9.29
C LYS A 60 -21.81 1.49 9.84
N GLN A 61 -20.59 1.09 10.20
CA GLN A 61 -19.64 1.96 10.91
C GLN A 61 -18.70 2.74 9.98
N LYS A 62 -18.52 2.26 8.75
CA LYS A 62 -17.53 2.77 7.79
C LYS A 62 -16.10 2.74 8.35
N VAL A 63 -15.15 3.28 7.60
CA VAL A 63 -13.73 3.29 7.93
C VAL A 63 -13.34 4.64 8.54
N LYS A 64 -12.63 4.61 9.68
CA LYS A 64 -12.14 5.84 10.35
C LYS A 64 -10.96 6.50 9.66
N GLY A 65 -10.14 5.70 8.98
CA GLY A 65 -8.97 6.22 8.30
C GLY A 65 -8.23 5.20 7.46
N VAL A 66 -7.28 5.70 6.69
CA VAL A 66 -6.39 4.90 5.84
C VAL A 66 -4.96 5.14 6.30
N PHE A 67 -4.18 4.07 6.41
CA PHE A 67 -2.74 4.16 6.59
C PHE A 67 -2.08 3.35 5.47
N SER A 68 -1.23 4.00 4.66
CA SER A 68 -0.62 3.33 3.51
C SER A 68 0.75 3.91 3.16
N SER A 69 1.54 3.13 2.44
CA SER A 69 2.76 3.55 1.75
C SER A 69 2.56 3.28 0.27
N PRO A 70 2.14 4.27 -0.54
CA PRO A 70 1.97 4.10 -1.98
C PRO A 70 3.25 3.62 -2.67
N PRO A 71 3.15 2.98 -3.85
CA PRO A 71 4.32 2.69 -4.67
C PRO A 71 5.07 3.98 -5.02
N TYR A 72 6.37 3.87 -5.30
CA TYR A 72 7.19 5.03 -5.64
C TYR A 72 7.35 5.17 -7.15
N VAL A 73 7.06 6.37 -7.67
CA VAL A 73 7.03 6.63 -9.12
C VAL A 73 8.34 6.25 -9.80
N GLY A 74 8.25 5.28 -10.72
CA GLY A 74 9.34 4.81 -11.54
C GLY A 74 10.49 4.21 -10.74
N GLN A 75 10.24 3.62 -9.56
CA GLN A 75 11.29 3.03 -8.73
C GLN A 75 11.55 1.56 -9.09
N ILE A 76 10.49 0.76 -9.18
CA ILE A 76 10.55 -0.68 -9.47
C ILE A 76 9.34 -1.10 -10.29
N ASP A 77 9.49 -2.20 -11.02
CA ASP A 77 8.37 -2.97 -11.58
C ASP A 77 8.04 -4.09 -10.58
N TYR A 78 6.89 -3.99 -9.91
CA TYR A 78 6.56 -4.86 -8.78
C TYR A 78 6.35 -6.32 -9.20
N HIS A 79 5.66 -6.55 -10.33
CA HIS A 79 5.45 -7.88 -10.89
C HIS A 79 6.78 -8.52 -11.29
N GLU A 80 7.66 -7.79 -11.97
CA GLU A 80 9.00 -8.27 -12.36
C GLU A 80 9.86 -8.60 -11.13
N GLN A 81 9.92 -7.71 -10.13
CA GLN A 81 10.69 -7.96 -8.91
C GLN A 81 10.21 -9.22 -8.16
N HIS A 82 8.94 -9.58 -8.31
CA HIS A 82 8.33 -10.73 -7.65
C HIS A 82 7.98 -11.87 -8.62
N ALA A 83 8.56 -11.91 -9.83
CA ALA A 83 8.22 -12.89 -10.87
C ALA A 83 8.27 -14.34 -10.36
N TYR A 84 9.25 -14.66 -9.51
CA TYR A 84 9.38 -15.96 -8.86
C TYR A 84 8.12 -16.41 -8.11
N ALA A 85 7.37 -15.49 -7.49
CA ALA A 85 6.15 -15.81 -6.77
C ALA A 85 4.98 -16.08 -7.74
N TYR A 86 4.90 -15.32 -8.84
CA TYR A 86 3.90 -15.56 -9.88
C TYR A 86 4.12 -16.92 -10.55
N ASP A 87 5.38 -17.28 -10.85
CA ASP A 87 5.73 -18.58 -11.41
C ASP A 87 5.45 -19.73 -10.43
N LEU A 88 5.82 -19.54 -9.15
CA LEU A 88 5.64 -20.58 -8.13
C LEU A 88 4.17 -20.88 -7.84
N PHE A 89 3.31 -19.85 -7.82
CA PHE A 89 1.90 -19.98 -7.44
C PHE A 89 0.94 -19.97 -8.63
N GLY A 90 1.44 -19.77 -9.85
CA GLY A 90 0.62 -19.70 -11.07
C GLY A 90 -0.36 -18.52 -11.08
N PHE A 91 0.04 -17.37 -10.52
CA PHE A 91 -0.82 -16.18 -10.50
C PHE A 91 -0.78 -15.44 -11.84
N ASP A 92 -1.92 -14.90 -12.25
CA ASP A 92 -1.98 -13.99 -13.40
C ASP A 92 -1.27 -12.67 -13.08
N ARG A 93 -0.41 -12.23 -13.99
CA ARG A 93 0.25 -10.93 -13.89
C ARG A 93 -0.65 -9.81 -14.41
N LYS A 94 -0.59 -8.65 -13.76
CA LYS A 94 -1.40 -7.46 -14.08
C LYS A 94 -0.51 -6.21 -14.18
N ASP A 95 0.61 -6.34 -14.89
CA ASP A 95 1.65 -5.32 -15.06
C ASP A 95 1.09 -3.95 -15.45
N GLU A 96 0.14 -3.93 -16.39
CA GLU A 96 -0.46 -2.68 -16.89
C GLU A 96 -1.31 -1.95 -15.84
N LEU A 97 -1.69 -2.61 -14.75
CA LEU A 97 -2.39 -1.99 -13.63
C LEU A 97 -1.45 -1.36 -12.60
N GLU A 98 -0.14 -1.52 -12.71
CA GLU A 98 0.81 -0.90 -11.79
C GLU A 98 0.72 0.64 -11.83
N ILE A 99 0.78 1.23 -10.64
CA ILE A 99 0.82 2.69 -10.47
C ILE A 99 2.28 3.12 -10.28
N GLY A 100 2.80 3.86 -11.24
CA GLY A 100 4.19 4.35 -11.25
C GLY A 100 5.26 3.27 -11.47
N PRO A 101 5.11 2.33 -12.42
CA PRO A 101 6.13 1.31 -12.69
C PRO A 101 7.43 1.91 -13.26
N LEU A 102 8.55 1.22 -13.06
CA LEU A 102 9.87 1.61 -13.56
C LEU A 102 9.91 1.67 -15.09
N TYR A 103 9.27 0.74 -15.81
CA TYR A 103 9.27 0.74 -17.28
C TYR A 103 8.61 1.99 -17.91
N LYS A 104 7.76 2.71 -17.16
CA LYS A 104 7.20 4.02 -17.57
C LYS A 104 8.10 5.21 -17.20
N GLY A 105 9.18 4.98 -16.46
CA GLY A 105 10.18 5.97 -16.09
C GLY A 105 9.69 7.01 -15.09
N GLN A 106 10.37 8.18 -15.07
CA GLN A 106 10.14 9.26 -14.10
C GLN A 106 9.90 10.63 -14.80
N GLY A 107 9.56 10.59 -16.09
CA GLY A 107 9.22 11.77 -16.89
C GLY A 107 7.91 12.45 -16.45
N ILE A 108 7.57 13.55 -17.11
CA ILE A 108 6.34 14.31 -16.78
C ILE A 108 5.08 13.45 -16.93
N GLU A 109 5.01 12.63 -17.98
CA GLU A 109 3.88 11.73 -18.22
C GLU A 109 3.74 10.66 -17.13
N ALA A 110 4.86 10.06 -16.73
CA ALA A 110 4.89 9.07 -15.65
C ALA A 110 4.43 9.67 -14.31
N LYS A 111 4.89 10.89 -14.00
CA LYS A 111 4.46 11.64 -12.80
C LYS A 111 2.97 11.98 -12.85
N ASN A 112 2.47 12.44 -13.99
CA ASN A 112 1.05 12.76 -14.17
C ASN A 112 0.17 11.51 -14.04
N SER A 113 0.61 10.39 -14.61
CA SER A 113 -0.06 9.09 -14.50
C SER A 113 -0.06 8.58 -13.06
N TYR A 114 1.08 8.67 -12.36
CA TYR A 114 1.20 8.34 -10.94
C TYR A 114 0.24 9.17 -10.06
N VAL A 115 0.26 10.51 -10.24
CA VAL A 115 -0.64 11.42 -9.51
C VAL A 115 -2.10 11.03 -9.75
N LYS A 116 -2.47 10.76 -11.00
CA LYS A 116 -3.83 10.32 -11.35
C LYS A 116 -4.18 9.01 -10.65
N GLY A 117 -3.33 7.99 -10.77
CA GLY A 117 -3.58 6.67 -10.18
C GLY A 117 -3.75 6.71 -8.66
N ILE A 118 -2.85 7.39 -7.94
CA ILE A 118 -2.99 7.51 -6.48
C ILE A 118 -4.22 8.32 -6.09
N SER A 119 -4.56 9.37 -6.85
CA SER A 119 -5.78 10.16 -6.59
C SER A 119 -7.04 9.33 -6.79
N GLU A 120 -7.10 8.49 -7.82
CA GLU A 120 -8.21 7.57 -8.08
C GLU A 120 -8.36 6.54 -6.94
N VAL A 121 -7.26 6.01 -6.41
CA VAL A 121 -7.28 5.13 -5.23
C VAL A 121 -7.91 5.86 -4.03
N LEU A 122 -7.45 7.08 -3.71
CA LEU A 122 -7.95 7.84 -2.59
C LEU A 122 -9.43 8.22 -2.75
N LEU A 123 -9.84 8.62 -3.95
CA LEU A 123 -11.25 8.87 -4.29
C LEU A 123 -12.11 7.62 -4.12
N ASN A 124 -11.61 6.45 -4.51
CA ASN A 124 -12.32 5.20 -4.32
C ASN A 124 -12.44 4.84 -2.83
N CYS A 125 -11.34 4.96 -2.07
CA CYS A 125 -11.35 4.75 -0.61
C CYS A 125 -12.34 5.68 0.09
N LYS A 126 -12.44 6.95 -0.33
CA LYS A 126 -13.30 7.98 0.28
C LYS A 126 -14.76 7.56 0.39
N LYS A 127 -15.26 6.75 -0.54
CA LYS A 127 -16.64 6.20 -0.53
C LYS A 127 -16.95 5.42 0.76
N TYR A 128 -15.94 4.81 1.35
CA TYR A 128 -16.04 3.93 2.52
C TYR A 128 -15.63 4.60 3.83
N LEU A 129 -15.24 5.88 3.81
CA LEU A 129 -14.79 6.60 5.01
C LEU A 129 -15.95 7.31 5.72
N ILE A 130 -15.81 7.51 7.03
CA ILE A 130 -16.68 8.40 7.82
C ILE A 130 -16.38 9.87 7.51
N ASN A 131 -17.25 10.80 7.95
CA ASN A 131 -16.87 12.21 7.99
C ASN A 131 -15.69 12.43 8.96
N ASN A 132 -14.83 13.41 8.67
CA ASN A 132 -13.62 13.70 9.45
C ASN A 132 -12.67 12.50 9.61
N PHE A 133 -12.57 11.65 8.58
CA PHE A 133 -11.59 10.57 8.51
C PHE A 133 -10.14 11.07 8.61
N ASP A 134 -9.20 10.16 8.89
CA ASP A 134 -7.75 10.45 8.84
C ASP A 134 -7.08 9.61 7.75
N VAL A 135 -6.29 10.22 6.86
CA VAL A 135 -5.49 9.49 5.87
C VAL A 135 -4.02 9.78 6.12
N PHE A 136 -3.23 8.73 6.35
CA PHE A 136 -1.78 8.79 6.52
C PHE A 136 -1.10 8.10 5.35
N LEU A 137 -0.33 8.88 4.57
CA LEU A 137 0.49 8.36 3.48
C LEU A 137 1.95 8.54 3.84
N VAL A 138 2.68 7.43 3.90
CA VAL A 138 4.14 7.44 4.08
C VAL A 138 4.77 7.42 2.70
N ALA A 139 5.58 8.43 2.38
CA ALA A 139 6.26 8.46 1.10
C ALA A 139 7.53 9.29 1.07
N ASN A 140 8.44 8.95 0.16
CA ASN A 140 9.50 9.84 -0.29
C ASN A 140 8.98 10.74 -1.42
N ASP A 141 8.74 12.01 -1.12
CA ASP A 141 8.16 12.96 -2.08
C ASP A 141 9.23 13.80 -2.79
N LYS A 142 10.15 13.12 -3.49
CA LYS A 142 11.25 13.76 -4.25
C LYS A 142 10.77 14.81 -5.25
N TYR A 143 9.59 14.62 -5.82
CA TYR A 143 9.04 15.45 -6.91
C TYR A 143 7.89 16.37 -6.47
N ASN A 144 7.61 16.47 -5.17
CA ASN A 144 6.52 17.30 -4.61
C ASN A 144 5.14 16.99 -5.25
N LEU A 145 4.80 15.72 -5.40
CA LEU A 145 3.57 15.25 -6.05
C LEU A 145 2.38 15.20 -5.09
N TYR A 146 2.63 15.03 -3.79
CA TYR A 146 1.57 14.81 -2.80
C TYR A 146 0.61 15.98 -2.59
N PRO A 147 1.03 17.27 -2.70
CA PRO A 147 0.08 18.37 -2.70
C PRO A 147 -0.97 18.26 -3.81
N LEU A 148 -0.55 17.90 -5.03
CA LEU A 148 -1.46 17.74 -6.18
C LEU A 148 -2.35 16.49 -6.03
N ILE A 149 -1.81 15.39 -5.49
CA ILE A 149 -2.59 14.18 -5.17
C ILE A 149 -3.69 14.51 -4.15
N ALA A 150 -3.37 15.24 -3.08
CA ALA A 150 -4.33 15.64 -2.06
C ALA A 150 -5.46 16.49 -2.68
N GLU A 151 -5.09 17.51 -3.47
CA GLU A 151 -6.05 18.37 -4.17
C GLU A 151 -6.98 17.57 -5.08
N LYS A 152 -6.44 16.73 -5.97
CA LYS A 152 -7.23 15.91 -6.90
C LYS A 152 -8.13 14.88 -6.19
N SER A 153 -7.79 14.51 -4.96
CA SER A 153 -8.58 13.60 -4.14
C SER A 153 -9.66 14.31 -3.32
N GLY A 154 -9.80 15.64 -3.44
CA GLY A 154 -10.68 16.45 -2.61
C GLY A 154 -10.30 16.38 -1.14
N MET A 155 -8.99 16.40 -0.87
CA MET A 155 -8.36 16.35 0.45
C MET A 155 -7.35 17.48 0.58
N GLN A 156 -6.84 17.68 1.80
CA GLN A 156 -5.79 18.63 2.10
C GLN A 156 -4.80 18.03 3.09
N ILE A 157 -3.52 18.36 2.94
CA ILE A 157 -2.46 17.95 3.86
C ILE A 157 -2.48 18.93 5.04
N ILE A 158 -2.83 18.46 6.23
CA ILE A 158 -2.88 19.28 7.43
C ILE A 158 -1.60 19.19 8.28
N ASN A 159 -0.90 18.05 8.23
CA ASN A 159 0.41 17.87 8.89
C ASN A 159 1.39 17.10 7.98
N LYS A 160 2.68 17.35 8.18
CA LYS A 160 3.79 16.59 7.56
C LYS A 160 4.79 16.20 8.65
N PHE A 161 5.06 14.91 8.81
CA PHE A 161 6.06 14.42 9.76
C PHE A 161 7.24 13.83 8.98
N LYS A 162 8.44 14.39 9.14
CA LYS A 162 9.65 13.89 8.49
C LYS A 162 10.31 12.81 9.34
N ARG A 163 10.69 11.69 8.72
CA ARG A 163 11.37 10.56 9.36
C ARG A 163 12.61 10.16 8.56
N PRO A 164 13.78 9.97 9.20
CA PRO A 164 14.92 9.33 8.55
C PRO A 164 14.68 7.81 8.40
N VAL A 165 15.09 7.23 7.27
CA VAL A 165 15.08 5.78 7.06
C VAL A 165 16.49 5.25 7.28
N LEU A 166 16.69 4.59 8.42
CA LEU A 166 18.01 4.15 8.87
C LEU A 166 18.46 2.80 8.27
N ASN A 167 17.50 1.91 7.97
CA ASN A 167 17.77 0.57 7.46
C ASN A 167 17.23 0.43 6.03
N ARG A 168 18.14 0.43 5.04
CA ARG A 168 17.83 0.15 3.63
C ARG A 168 18.49 -1.16 3.21
N THR A 169 17.78 -1.94 2.40
CA THR A 169 18.30 -3.13 1.72
C THR A 169 19.15 -2.79 0.50
N GLU A 170 19.07 -1.55 0.00
CA GLU A 170 19.84 -1.07 -1.14
C GLU A 170 21.28 -0.67 -0.75
N ARG A 171 22.22 -0.75 -1.71
CA ARG A 171 23.65 -0.48 -1.50
C ARG A 171 23.99 0.99 -1.23
N ASP A 172 23.05 1.91 -1.45
CA ASP A 172 23.23 3.35 -1.27
C ASP A 172 23.00 3.77 0.19
N LYS A 173 24.05 4.35 0.79
CA LYS A 173 24.06 4.85 2.17
C LYS A 173 23.65 6.32 2.30
N SER A 174 23.26 6.97 1.20
CA SER A 174 22.82 8.37 1.23
C SER A 174 21.60 8.55 2.14
N PRO A 175 21.50 9.69 2.86
CA PRO A 175 20.36 9.96 3.73
C PRO A 175 19.05 9.87 2.95
N TYR A 176 18.22 8.90 3.30
CA TYR A 176 16.87 8.74 2.77
C TYR A 176 15.88 9.15 3.85
N SER A 177 14.90 9.98 3.49
CA SER A 177 13.84 10.39 4.40
C SER A 177 12.48 10.18 3.76
N GLU A 178 11.52 9.82 4.60
CA GLU A 178 10.11 9.74 4.24
C GLU A 178 9.35 10.84 4.96
N ILE A 179 8.23 11.22 4.37
CA ILE A 179 7.26 12.13 4.95
C ILE A 179 5.99 11.33 5.21
N ILE A 180 5.48 11.41 6.43
CA ILE A 180 4.13 10.98 6.75
C ILE A 180 3.22 12.18 6.52
N PHE A 181 2.46 12.13 5.43
CA PHE A 181 1.45 13.11 5.10
C PHE A 181 0.15 12.76 5.83
N HIS A 182 -0.35 13.69 6.62
CA HIS A 182 -1.67 13.58 7.25
C HIS A 182 -2.68 14.37 6.42
N LEU A 183 -3.59 13.66 5.75
CA LEU A 183 -4.63 14.22 4.90
C LEU A 183 -5.99 14.16 5.61
N LYS A 184 -6.75 15.25 5.46
CA LYS A 184 -8.16 15.37 5.85
C LYS A 184 -9.00 15.72 4.62
N SER A 185 -10.33 15.58 4.73
CA SER A 185 -11.22 16.18 3.73
C SER A 185 -10.92 17.68 3.59
N LYS A 186 -11.00 18.16 2.35
CA LYS A 186 -11.12 19.60 2.10
C LYS A 186 -12.47 20.09 2.62
#